data_AF-A0A090CZJ2-F1
#
_entry.id   AF-A0A090CZJ2-F1
#
_cell.length_a   1.000
_cell.length_b   1.000
_cell.length_c   1.000
_cell.angle_alpha   90.00
_cell.angle_beta   90.00
_cell.angle_gamma   90.00
#
_symmetry.space_group_name_H-M   'P 1'
#
loop_
_entity.id
_entity.type
_entity.pdbx_description
1 polymer ?
#
loop_
_entity_poly.entity_id
_entity_poly.type
_entity_poly.pdbx_seq_one_letter_code
_entity_poly.pdbx_strand_id
1 'polypeptide(L)'
;MGLSQDTVKCNFQEIYYDSHQEQSSQGLISSPFGRLYHKNRGFGVFWTIVYFILRPFFTKNWQDRKLEETVRKTMEAYLSSQNEAKAVFASYKKILSNLAEEVNLEATEFQKERFKLAAWNDSTLSFVKMKVKGKAIPVFEEIKLQNPNSIDPFFSFDFSLAKESIRYDALLNLERLSEVNLPYPILTKICFNKALKQEDSYALTEWILAIKTNKKVEQTHLHKGLKAFVDHLQVYHQNSFLPAPSLARLEVELFREGLSLINGEDKKQLAFQKSLVKGAKIMIQDRTITLGDEIIGVKKEKNETRIFLMDENPNQVVAIARNRAILEIREFIAKTSGGGIRFPKFIFLDPEGRFQIRERLKTSILERNWISDSFLEEEDAYFLHPLVGQIKACIETNSTPNNYEAEYLYYNDKKVLHTSKPTTNGDFNFNKLETFIYKVSKNNRTIMRALFDESKLHEHKEAAYFKEVLHNLVEETELSAEGIACLSKHNIKSIGTIKAGEKLHNKMKRIGMKIRKKMMKELPIEDPVKLPKEIYTILLKLHLEEGFLSLILPGFQKRASAFITSTFKA
;
A
#
# COMPACT_ATOMS: atom_id res chain seq x y z
N MET A 1 12.38 38.91 -35.40
CA MET A 1 11.62 37.66 -35.55
C MET A 1 11.69 36.89 -34.24
N GLY A 2 10.53 36.57 -33.65
CA GLY A 2 10.47 35.70 -32.47
C GLY A 2 10.80 34.25 -32.82
N LEU A 3 11.21 33.45 -31.84
CA LEU A 3 11.40 32.01 -32.01
C LEU A 3 10.02 31.32 -32.08
N SER A 4 9.89 30.28 -32.91
CA SER A 4 8.69 29.43 -32.90
C SER A 4 8.60 28.61 -31.61
N GLN A 5 7.40 28.20 -31.21
CA GLN A 5 7.21 27.33 -30.03
C GLN A 5 8.00 26.02 -30.14
N ASP A 6 8.07 25.42 -31.32
CA ASP A 6 8.89 24.22 -31.57
C ASP A 6 10.39 24.48 -31.35
N THR A 7 10.87 25.67 -31.72
CA THR A 7 12.28 26.03 -31.49
C THR A 7 12.55 26.21 -29.99
N VAL A 8 11.62 26.85 -29.26
CA VAL A 8 11.70 26.99 -27.80
C VAL A 8 11.71 25.62 -27.12
N LYS A 9 10.82 24.70 -27.54
CA LYS A 9 10.77 23.31 -27.08
C LYS A 9 12.11 22.60 -27.25
N CYS A 10 12.65 22.59 -28.47
CA CYS A 10 13.93 21.95 -28.75
C CYS A 10 15.07 22.57 -27.94
N ASN A 11 15.11 23.90 -27.85
CA ASN A 11 16.13 24.60 -27.09
C ASN A 11 16.09 24.20 -25.61
N PHE A 12 14.91 24.18 -24.98
CA PHE A 12 14.79 23.74 -23.59
C PHE A 12 15.08 22.26 -23.36
N GLN A 13 14.84 21.39 -24.33
CA GLN A 13 15.22 19.98 -24.26
C GLN A 13 16.74 19.79 -24.28
N GLU A 14 17.45 20.49 -25.17
CA GLU A 14 18.92 20.45 -25.27
C GLU A 14 19.57 21.02 -24.00
N ILE A 15 19.05 22.15 -23.52
CA ILE A 15 19.42 22.76 -22.24
C ILE A 15 19.21 21.78 -21.07
N TYR A 16 18.05 21.12 -21.01
CA TYR A 16 17.76 20.11 -19.99
C TYR A 16 18.73 18.93 -20.06
N TYR A 17 19.02 18.44 -21.27
CA TYR A 17 19.91 17.32 -21.48
C TYR A 17 21.34 17.61 -21.01
N ASP A 18 21.89 18.76 -21.42
CA ASP A 18 23.22 19.21 -21.03
C ASP A 18 23.36 19.35 -19.50
N SER A 19 22.35 19.93 -18.85
CA SER A 19 22.32 20.08 -17.37
C SER A 19 22.27 18.78 -16.56
N HIS A 20 22.03 17.64 -17.21
CA HIS A 20 21.90 16.33 -16.56
C HIS A 20 23.06 15.38 -16.91
N GLN A 21 24.07 15.83 -17.64
CA GLN A 21 25.30 15.09 -17.88
C GLN A 21 26.24 15.22 -16.67
N GLU A 22 26.73 14.11 -16.13
CA GLU A 22 27.62 14.07 -14.95
C GLU A 22 29.05 14.57 -15.24
N GLN A 23 29.42 14.73 -16.51
CA GLN A 23 30.71 15.26 -16.91
C GLN A 23 30.60 16.78 -17.14
N SER A 24 31.20 17.54 -16.23
CA SER A 24 31.39 18.98 -16.37
C SER A 24 32.05 19.33 -17.71
N SER A 25 31.46 20.32 -18.40
CA SER A 25 31.89 20.97 -19.65
C SER A 25 31.65 20.24 -20.98
N GLN A 26 30.40 19.88 -21.32
CA GLN A 26 30.05 19.44 -22.69
C GLN A 26 29.30 20.46 -23.56
N GLY A 27 29.08 21.69 -23.08
CA GLY A 27 28.84 22.93 -23.84
C GLY A 27 27.76 22.91 -24.93
N LEU A 28 26.84 23.88 -24.89
CA LEU A 28 25.87 24.09 -25.98
C LEU A 28 26.45 24.91 -27.13
N ILE A 29 25.91 24.72 -28.33
CA ILE A 29 26.17 25.57 -29.48
C ILE A 29 24.87 26.00 -30.13
N SER A 30 24.82 27.24 -30.63
CA SER A 30 23.64 27.74 -31.34
C SER A 30 23.85 27.78 -32.84
N SER A 31 22.85 27.38 -33.62
CA SER A 31 22.83 27.66 -35.05
C SER A 31 22.59 29.15 -35.33
N PRO A 32 22.94 29.64 -36.53
CA PRO A 32 22.59 30.99 -36.98
C PRO A 32 21.08 31.29 -36.94
N PHE A 33 20.25 30.24 -36.95
CA PHE A 33 18.79 30.32 -36.93
C PHE A 33 18.20 30.30 -35.51
N GLY A 34 19.03 30.29 -34.45
CA GLY A 34 18.56 30.37 -33.07
C GLY A 34 18.10 29.03 -32.49
N ARG A 35 18.64 27.91 -32.98
CA ARG A 35 18.42 26.57 -32.40
C ARG A 35 19.66 26.10 -31.65
N LEU A 36 19.46 25.59 -30.44
CA LEU A 36 20.51 25.03 -29.61
C LEU A 36 20.73 23.56 -29.95
N TYR A 37 21.99 23.14 -29.80
CA TYR A 37 22.42 21.76 -29.95
C TYR A 37 23.54 21.49 -28.95
N HIS A 38 23.64 20.25 -28.50
CA HIS A 38 24.80 19.77 -27.77
C HIS A 38 26.05 19.68 -28.68
N LYS A 39 27.17 20.35 -28.32
CA LYS A 39 28.38 20.46 -29.17
C LYS A 39 28.88 19.13 -29.74
N ASN A 40 28.85 18.07 -28.93
CA ASN A 40 29.47 16.79 -29.28
C ASN A 40 28.54 15.77 -29.95
N ARG A 41 27.31 16.14 -30.36
CA ARG A 41 26.35 15.18 -30.95
C ARG A 41 25.55 15.76 -32.11
N GLY A 42 25.24 14.91 -33.09
CA GLY A 42 24.37 15.23 -34.22
C GLY A 42 24.75 16.55 -34.92
N PHE A 43 23.75 17.42 -35.11
CA PHE A 43 23.93 18.74 -35.72
C PHE A 43 24.81 19.70 -34.89
N GLY A 44 25.03 19.45 -33.60
CA GLY A 44 25.95 20.27 -32.80
C GLY A 44 27.41 20.11 -33.24
N VAL A 45 27.81 18.91 -33.68
CA VAL A 45 29.15 18.67 -34.25
C VAL A 45 29.31 19.46 -35.54
N PHE A 46 28.29 19.40 -36.41
CA PHE A 46 28.26 20.15 -37.66
C PHE A 46 28.42 21.66 -37.40
N TRP A 47 27.62 22.24 -36.51
CA TRP A 47 27.73 23.66 -36.20
C TRP A 47 29.09 24.00 -35.58
N THR A 48 29.65 23.14 -34.73
CA THR A 48 30.98 23.36 -34.15
C THR A 48 32.05 23.47 -35.24
N ILE A 49 32.00 22.61 -36.26
CA ILE A 49 32.88 22.66 -37.42
C ILE A 49 32.65 23.96 -38.22
N VAL A 50 31.40 24.34 -38.45
CA VAL A 50 31.05 25.58 -39.18
C VAL A 50 31.63 26.81 -38.46
N TYR A 51 31.45 26.93 -37.14
CA TYR A 51 32.03 28.04 -36.36
C TYR A 51 33.55 28.01 -36.36
N PHE A 52 34.17 26.83 -36.37
CA PHE A 52 35.63 26.71 -36.48
C PHE A 52 36.15 27.21 -37.83
N ILE A 53 35.50 26.83 -38.94
CA ILE A 53 35.86 27.27 -40.30
C ILE A 53 35.64 28.77 -40.47
N LEU A 54 34.56 29.31 -39.91
CA LEU A 54 34.21 30.72 -40.01
C LEU A 54 34.98 31.61 -39.03
N ARG A 55 35.69 31.03 -38.05
CA ARG A 55 36.45 31.75 -37.02
C ARG A 55 37.40 32.85 -37.55
N PRO A 56 38.10 32.70 -38.70
CA PRO A 56 38.95 33.75 -39.26
C PRO A 56 38.19 34.98 -39.77
N PHE A 57 36.90 34.84 -40.08
CA PHE A 57 36.07 35.88 -40.70
C PHE A 57 35.21 36.65 -39.69
N PHE A 58 35.17 36.21 -38.43
CA PHE A 58 34.35 36.81 -37.39
C PHE A 58 35.16 37.09 -36.11
N THR A 59 34.61 37.93 -35.23
CA THR A 59 35.25 38.25 -33.95
C THR A 59 35.46 36.97 -33.10
N LYS A 60 36.54 36.94 -32.31
CA LYS A 60 36.98 35.78 -31.49
C LYS A 60 35.90 35.18 -30.57
N ASN A 61 34.82 35.92 -30.28
CA ASN A 61 33.70 35.52 -29.40
C ASN A 61 32.34 35.41 -30.13
N TRP A 62 32.33 35.25 -31.46
CA TRP A 62 31.08 35.24 -32.24
C TRP A 62 30.16 34.06 -31.86
N GLN A 63 30.74 32.88 -31.66
CA GLN A 63 30.01 31.68 -31.23
C GLN A 63 29.31 31.89 -29.88
N ASP A 64 30.03 32.43 -28.90
CA ASP A 64 29.51 32.63 -27.55
C ASP A 64 28.41 33.70 -27.53
N ARG A 65 28.60 34.80 -28.29
CA ARG A 65 27.55 35.81 -28.48
C ARG A 65 26.29 35.23 -29.12
N LYS A 66 26.43 34.31 -30.09
CA LYS A 66 25.27 33.67 -30.74
C LYS A 66 24.56 32.69 -29.82
N LEU A 67 25.32 31.94 -29.02
CA LEU A 67 24.78 31.08 -27.98
C LEU A 67 23.98 31.90 -26.96
N GLU A 68 24.57 32.97 -26.43
CA GLU A 68 23.93 33.89 -25.50
C GLU A 68 22.67 34.53 -26.09
N GLU A 69 22.75 35.07 -27.32
CA GLU A 69 21.60 35.67 -28.01
C GLU A 69 20.44 34.67 -28.14
N THR A 70 20.77 33.41 -28.45
CA THR A 70 19.77 32.35 -28.63
C THR A 70 19.13 31.93 -27.32
N VAL A 71 19.94 31.78 -26.27
CA VAL A 71 19.47 31.50 -24.92
C VAL A 71 18.57 32.63 -24.43
N ARG A 72 19.00 33.89 -24.58
CA ARG A 72 18.21 35.08 -24.21
C ARG A 72 16.88 35.12 -24.95
N LYS A 73 16.88 34.95 -26.29
CA LYS A 73 15.65 34.90 -27.09
C LYS A 73 14.72 33.75 -26.68
N THR A 74 15.28 32.59 -26.30
CA THR A 74 14.50 31.45 -25.80
C THR A 74 13.82 31.78 -24.47
N MET A 75 14.55 32.47 -23.57
CA MET A 75 13.99 32.93 -22.30
C MET A 75 12.94 34.03 -22.47
N GLU A 76 13.21 35.01 -23.32
CA GLU A 76 12.25 36.09 -23.63
C GLU A 76 10.95 35.51 -24.19
N ALA A 77 11.05 34.53 -25.11
CA ALA A 77 9.88 33.84 -25.64
C ALA A 77 9.10 33.05 -24.58
N TYR A 78 9.81 32.45 -23.61
CA TYR A 78 9.16 31.79 -22.47
C TYR A 78 8.47 32.79 -21.54
N LEU A 79 9.15 33.89 -21.20
CA LEU A 79 8.60 34.92 -20.32
C LEU A 79 7.39 35.62 -20.95
N SER A 80 7.45 35.94 -22.25
CA SER A 80 6.31 36.54 -22.96
C SER A 80 5.09 35.62 -22.99
N SER A 81 5.31 34.30 -23.01
CA SER A 81 4.25 33.32 -23.06
C SER A 81 3.75 32.84 -21.68
N GLN A 82 4.36 33.28 -20.58
CA GLN A 82 3.84 32.99 -19.22
C GLN A 82 2.44 33.55 -18.99
N ASN A 83 2.12 34.72 -19.54
CA ASN A 83 0.79 35.32 -19.39
C ASN A 83 -0.27 34.52 -20.16
N GLU A 84 0.06 34.05 -21.36
CA GLU A 84 -0.79 33.14 -22.14
C GLU A 84 -0.97 31.82 -21.40
N ALA A 85 0.10 31.29 -20.80
CA ALA A 85 0.04 30.08 -19.99
C ALA A 85 -0.92 30.24 -18.83
N LYS A 86 -0.85 31.35 -18.07
CA LYS A 86 -1.80 31.62 -16.98
C LYS A 86 -3.25 31.53 -17.44
N ALA A 87 -3.57 32.05 -18.63
CA ALA A 87 -4.89 31.93 -19.23
C ALA A 87 -5.24 30.47 -19.61
N VAL A 88 -4.31 29.72 -20.20
CA VAL A 88 -4.49 28.29 -20.53
C VAL A 88 -4.75 27.45 -19.27
N PHE A 89 -3.96 27.64 -18.21
CA PHE A 89 -4.16 26.96 -16.93
C PHE A 89 -5.49 27.35 -16.29
N ALA A 90 -5.86 28.64 -16.28
CA ALA A 90 -7.14 29.10 -15.75
C ALA A 90 -8.33 28.46 -16.48
N SER A 91 -8.26 28.41 -17.82
CA SER A 91 -9.27 27.77 -18.66
C SER A 91 -9.39 26.27 -18.39
N TYR A 92 -8.27 25.55 -18.37
CA TYR A 92 -8.27 24.12 -18.09
C TYR A 92 -8.75 23.80 -16.67
N LYS A 93 -8.37 24.60 -15.66
CA LYS A 93 -8.88 24.48 -14.30
C LYS A 93 -10.40 24.60 -14.25
N LYS A 94 -10.95 25.63 -14.90
CA LYS A 94 -12.39 25.85 -14.96
C LYS A 94 -13.12 24.64 -15.55
N ILE A 95 -12.60 24.07 -16.63
CA ILE A 95 -13.18 22.86 -17.23
C ILE A 95 -13.09 21.67 -16.29
N LEU A 96 -11.95 21.43 -15.64
CA LEU A 96 -11.82 20.36 -14.67
C LEU A 96 -12.81 20.51 -13.51
N SER A 97 -13.02 21.74 -13.02
CA SER A 97 -13.98 22.02 -11.97
C SER A 97 -15.41 21.75 -12.42
N ASN A 98 -15.78 22.18 -13.61
CA ASN A 98 -17.08 21.89 -14.22
C ASN A 98 -17.31 20.37 -14.36
N LEU A 99 -16.29 19.61 -14.81
CA LEU A 99 -16.37 18.15 -14.92
C LEU A 99 -16.51 17.48 -13.54
N ALA A 100 -15.82 17.99 -12.51
CA ALA A 100 -15.95 17.47 -11.15
C ALA A 100 -17.34 17.72 -10.53
N GLU A 101 -18.02 18.78 -10.97
CA GLU A 101 -19.35 19.20 -10.52
C GLU A 101 -20.52 18.65 -11.37
N GLU A 102 -20.24 17.71 -12.28
CA GLU A 102 -21.26 17.13 -13.19
C GLU A 102 -21.93 18.16 -14.10
N VAL A 103 -21.26 19.28 -14.39
CA VAL A 103 -21.76 20.22 -15.39
C VAL A 103 -21.61 19.60 -16.78
N ASN A 104 -22.72 19.50 -17.51
CA ASN A 104 -22.71 19.02 -18.88
C ASN A 104 -21.83 19.91 -19.75
N LEU A 105 -20.70 19.35 -20.19
CA LEU A 105 -19.76 19.99 -21.10
C LEU A 105 -19.74 19.24 -22.42
N GLU A 106 -19.62 19.96 -23.53
CA GLU A 106 -19.36 19.33 -24.81
C GLU A 106 -17.99 18.65 -24.78
N ALA A 107 -17.90 17.39 -25.20
CA ALA A 107 -16.66 16.62 -25.19
C ALA A 107 -15.53 17.31 -26.00
N THR A 108 -15.91 18.08 -27.03
CA THR A 108 -15.02 18.88 -27.88
C THR A 108 -14.34 20.02 -27.11
N GLU A 109 -15.03 20.64 -26.15
CA GLU A 109 -14.51 21.75 -25.34
C GLU A 109 -13.39 21.26 -24.41
N PHE A 110 -13.63 20.15 -23.70
CA PHE A 110 -12.63 19.53 -22.85
C PHE A 110 -11.37 19.14 -23.63
N GLN A 111 -11.52 18.48 -24.78
CA GLN A 111 -10.36 18.09 -25.59
C GLN A 111 -9.57 19.31 -26.07
N LYS A 112 -10.25 20.39 -26.48
CA LYS A 112 -9.60 21.62 -26.94
C LYS A 112 -8.68 22.23 -25.87
N GLU A 113 -9.17 22.42 -24.65
CA GLU A 113 -8.35 23.01 -23.57
C GLU A 113 -7.26 22.04 -23.09
N ARG A 114 -7.56 20.74 -23.08
CA ARG A 114 -6.57 19.68 -22.83
C ARG A 114 -5.40 19.75 -23.83
N PHE A 115 -5.68 19.91 -25.13
CA PHE A 115 -4.65 20.05 -26.16
C PHE A 115 -3.81 21.31 -26.00
N LYS A 116 -4.42 22.46 -25.65
CA LYS A 116 -3.68 23.69 -25.38
C LYS A 116 -2.70 23.51 -24.22
N LEU A 117 -3.16 22.90 -23.12
CA LEU A 117 -2.30 22.65 -21.96
C LEU A 117 -1.19 21.63 -22.28
N ALA A 118 -1.52 20.57 -23.02
CA ALA A 118 -0.54 19.59 -23.46
C ALA A 118 0.55 20.23 -24.35
N ALA A 119 0.18 21.06 -25.33
CA ALA A 119 1.11 21.76 -26.20
C ALA A 119 2.05 22.71 -25.42
N TRP A 120 1.50 23.39 -24.40
CA TRP A 120 2.28 24.23 -23.50
C TRP A 120 3.31 23.43 -22.69
N ASN A 121 2.86 22.35 -22.04
CA ASN A 121 3.73 21.48 -21.25
C ASN A 121 4.80 20.84 -22.13
N ASP A 122 4.45 20.38 -23.32
CA ASP A 122 5.39 19.81 -24.29
C ASP A 122 6.54 20.77 -24.62
N SER A 123 6.27 22.07 -24.63
CA SER A 123 7.23 23.11 -25.01
C SER A 123 8.11 23.58 -23.85
N THR A 124 7.64 23.50 -22.61
CA THR A 124 8.27 24.22 -21.48
C THR A 124 8.62 23.34 -20.28
N LEU A 125 8.05 22.14 -20.18
CA LEU A 125 8.12 21.33 -18.97
C LEU A 125 9.54 20.85 -18.62
N SER A 126 10.39 20.61 -19.62
CA SER A 126 11.81 20.27 -19.39
C SER A 126 12.51 21.39 -18.62
N PHE A 127 12.30 22.64 -19.04
CA PHE A 127 12.83 23.81 -18.35
C PHE A 127 12.25 23.98 -16.94
N VAL A 128 10.93 23.83 -16.80
CA VAL A 128 10.23 23.89 -15.50
C VAL A 128 10.78 22.86 -14.52
N LYS A 129 10.91 21.59 -14.94
CA LYS A 129 11.41 20.48 -14.11
C LYS A 129 12.85 20.71 -13.66
N MET A 130 13.68 21.30 -14.52
CA MET A 130 15.06 21.64 -14.18
C MET A 130 15.14 22.76 -13.13
N LYS A 131 14.36 23.84 -13.32
CA LYS A 131 14.29 24.95 -12.36
C LYS A 131 13.80 24.53 -10.98
N VAL A 132 12.71 23.75 -10.93
CA VAL A 132 12.14 23.27 -9.65
C VAL A 132 13.11 22.34 -8.91
N LYS A 133 13.97 21.58 -9.61
CA LYS A 133 14.97 20.70 -9.00
C LYS A 133 16.22 21.42 -8.50
N GLY A 134 16.30 22.75 -8.62
CA GLY A 134 17.50 23.51 -8.25
C GLY A 134 18.73 23.17 -9.08
N LYS A 135 18.55 22.49 -10.22
CA LYS A 135 19.63 22.20 -11.19
C LYS A 135 19.84 23.40 -12.10
N ALA A 136 20.01 24.59 -11.51
CA ALA A 136 20.38 25.77 -12.27
C ALA A 136 21.71 25.47 -12.98
N ILE A 137 21.71 25.67 -14.30
CA ILE A 137 22.73 25.10 -15.19
C ILE A 137 24.02 25.89 -15.08
N PRO A 138 25.19 25.23 -15.04
CA PRO A 138 26.47 25.83 -15.35
C PRO A 138 26.44 26.72 -16.61
N VAL A 139 25.71 26.35 -17.67
CA VAL A 139 25.51 27.15 -18.89
C VAL A 139 24.92 28.54 -18.61
N PHE A 140 23.96 28.65 -17.70
CA PHE A 140 23.35 29.95 -17.40
C PHE A 140 24.21 30.77 -16.43
N GLU A 141 24.89 30.11 -15.49
CA GLU A 141 25.89 30.76 -14.64
C GLU A 141 27.10 31.22 -15.46
N GLU A 142 27.53 30.46 -16.46
CA GLU A 142 28.61 30.77 -17.39
C GLU A 142 28.24 31.96 -18.30
N ILE A 143 27.01 31.99 -18.82
CA ILE A 143 26.48 33.16 -19.56
C ILE A 143 26.43 34.41 -18.66
N LYS A 144 26.01 34.26 -17.40
CA LYS A 144 25.96 35.36 -16.42
C LYS A 144 27.36 35.86 -16.03
N LEU A 145 28.33 34.95 -15.86
CA LEU A 145 29.74 35.27 -15.60
C LEU A 145 30.37 36.03 -16.77
N GLN A 146 29.99 35.70 -18.01
CA GLN A 146 30.50 36.36 -19.21
C GLN A 146 29.86 37.74 -19.45
N ASN A 147 28.63 37.99 -19.00
CA ASN A 147 27.96 39.29 -19.10
C ASN A 147 27.18 39.67 -17.83
N PRO A 148 27.86 40.27 -16.82
CA PRO A 148 27.28 40.62 -15.52
C PRO A 148 26.12 41.64 -15.59
N ASN A 149 26.07 42.43 -16.66
CA ASN A 149 25.07 43.49 -16.86
C ASN A 149 23.81 43.03 -17.63
N SER A 150 23.73 41.75 -18.02
CA SER A 150 22.53 41.21 -18.63
C SER A 150 21.41 41.09 -17.57
N ILE A 151 20.20 41.57 -17.89
CA ILE A 151 19.01 41.43 -17.02
C ILE A 151 18.89 39.95 -16.69
N ASP A 152 18.97 39.60 -15.41
CA ASP A 152 18.86 38.23 -14.94
C ASP A 152 17.43 37.71 -15.21
N PRO A 153 17.18 36.95 -16.31
CA PRO A 153 15.84 36.51 -16.67
C PRO A 153 15.34 35.45 -15.67
N PHE A 154 16.17 35.05 -14.69
CA PHE A 154 15.87 34.03 -13.71
C PHE A 154 15.13 34.54 -12.48
N PHE A 155 15.05 35.86 -12.25
CA PHE A 155 14.25 36.42 -11.15
C PHE A 155 12.74 36.41 -11.42
N SER A 156 12.29 36.27 -12.68
CA SER A 156 10.88 36.27 -13.08
C SER A 156 10.29 34.86 -13.27
N PHE A 157 10.94 33.80 -12.77
CA PHE A 157 10.37 32.45 -12.82
C PHE A 157 9.21 32.31 -11.84
N ASP A 158 8.00 32.15 -12.37
CA ASP A 158 6.80 31.92 -11.56
C ASP A 158 6.77 30.47 -11.04
N PHE A 159 7.30 30.26 -9.83
CA PHE A 159 7.30 28.97 -9.16
C PHE A 159 5.89 28.42 -8.89
N SER A 160 4.87 29.28 -8.82
CA SER A 160 3.48 28.83 -8.69
C SER A 160 3.02 28.17 -9.99
N LEU A 161 3.20 28.85 -11.12
CA LEU A 161 2.89 28.33 -12.45
C LEU A 161 3.69 27.04 -12.76
N ALA A 162 4.94 26.96 -12.31
CA ALA A 162 5.78 25.77 -12.42
C ALA A 162 5.19 24.55 -11.70
N LYS A 163 4.72 24.75 -10.45
CA LYS A 163 4.06 23.69 -9.67
C LYS A 163 2.78 23.22 -10.36
N GLU A 164 1.99 24.14 -10.92
CA GLU A 164 0.78 23.81 -11.67
C GLU A 164 1.07 23.01 -12.94
N SER A 165 2.09 23.41 -13.70
CA SER A 165 2.54 22.68 -14.89
C SER A 165 2.93 21.23 -14.57
N ILE A 166 3.72 21.01 -13.51
CA ILE A 166 4.10 19.66 -13.06
C ILE A 166 2.87 18.86 -12.59
N ARG A 167 1.95 19.49 -11.86
CA ARG A 167 0.72 18.85 -11.39
C ARG A 167 -0.14 18.37 -12.55
N TYR A 168 -0.50 19.25 -13.47
CA TYR A 168 -1.40 18.87 -14.56
C TYR A 168 -0.70 18.02 -15.63
N ASP A 169 0.63 18.08 -15.79
CA ASP A 169 1.38 17.07 -16.57
C ASP A 169 1.14 15.66 -16.03
N ALA A 170 1.11 15.45 -14.71
CA ALA A 170 0.84 14.13 -14.14
C ALA A 170 -0.57 13.63 -14.49
N LEU A 171 -1.57 14.52 -14.46
CA LEU A 171 -2.96 14.21 -14.82
C LEU A 171 -3.09 13.88 -16.31
N LEU A 172 -2.56 14.73 -17.19
CA LEU A 172 -2.54 14.52 -18.65
C LEU A 172 -1.80 13.24 -19.04
N ASN A 173 -0.70 12.93 -18.35
CA ASN A 173 0.04 11.69 -18.58
C ASN A 173 -0.80 10.46 -18.24
N LEU A 174 -1.57 10.48 -17.15
CA LEU A 174 -2.46 9.37 -16.81
C LEU A 174 -3.51 9.18 -17.90
N GLU A 175 -4.21 10.24 -18.33
CA GLU A 175 -5.20 10.18 -19.43
C GLU A 175 -4.62 9.68 -20.74
N ARG A 176 -3.42 10.17 -21.10
CA ARG A 176 -2.75 9.76 -22.33
C ARG A 176 -2.38 8.29 -22.30
N LEU A 177 -1.89 7.80 -21.15
CA LEU A 177 -1.48 6.41 -20.99
C LEU A 177 -2.68 5.46 -20.83
N SER A 178 -3.80 5.91 -20.27
CA SER A 178 -5.02 5.11 -20.16
C SER A 178 -5.77 5.01 -21.48
N GLU A 179 -5.54 5.94 -22.43
CA GLU A 179 -6.26 6.05 -23.71
C GLU A 179 -7.78 6.29 -23.53
N VAL A 180 -8.22 6.56 -22.29
CA VAL A 180 -9.59 6.88 -21.88
C VAL A 180 -9.57 8.09 -20.95
N ASN A 181 -10.60 8.93 -21.02
CA ASN A 181 -10.76 10.08 -20.13
C ASN A 181 -10.98 9.61 -18.68
N LEU A 182 -10.54 10.40 -17.69
CA LEU A 182 -10.86 10.11 -16.30
C LEU A 182 -12.36 10.34 -16.04
N PRO A 183 -13.02 9.47 -15.26
CA PRO A 183 -14.40 9.68 -14.83
C PRO A 183 -14.45 10.69 -13.67
N TYR A 184 -14.14 11.95 -13.96
CA TYR A 184 -14.00 13.04 -12.98
C TYR A 184 -15.15 13.13 -11.96
N PRO A 185 -16.45 13.08 -12.33
CA PRO A 185 -17.54 13.05 -11.36
C PRO A 185 -17.46 11.92 -10.34
N ILE A 186 -17.18 10.72 -10.84
CA ILE A 186 -17.17 9.48 -10.05
C ILE A 186 -16.00 9.51 -9.07
N LEU A 187 -14.81 9.87 -9.56
CA LEU A 187 -13.64 10.02 -8.70
C LEU A 187 -13.84 11.12 -7.65
N THR A 188 -14.54 12.22 -8.00
CA THR A 188 -14.90 13.28 -7.06
C THR A 188 -15.82 12.76 -5.97
N LYS A 189 -16.89 12.02 -6.32
CA LYS A 189 -17.79 11.39 -5.35
C LYS A 189 -17.03 10.51 -4.38
N ILE A 190 -16.13 9.66 -4.89
CA ILE A 190 -15.29 8.78 -4.05
C ILE A 190 -14.42 9.62 -3.09
N CYS A 191 -13.71 10.65 -3.58
CA CYS A 191 -12.84 11.49 -2.77
C CYS A 191 -13.56 12.15 -1.59
N PHE A 192 -14.82 12.55 -1.80
CA PHE A 192 -15.68 13.21 -0.81
C PHE A 192 -16.59 12.24 -0.02
N ASN A 193 -16.43 10.92 -0.17
CA ASN A 193 -17.29 9.91 0.48
C ASN A 193 -18.78 10.01 0.11
N LYS A 194 -19.09 10.41 -1.13
CA LYS A 194 -20.46 10.41 -1.63
C LYS A 194 -20.79 9.03 -2.21
N ALA A 195 -22.03 8.60 -2.03
CA ALA A 195 -22.52 7.35 -2.58
C ALA A 195 -22.46 7.36 -4.12
N LEU A 196 -22.06 6.22 -4.70
CA LEU A 196 -22.08 6.00 -6.14
C LEU A 196 -23.44 5.42 -6.55
N LYS A 197 -23.99 5.91 -7.66
CA LYS A 197 -25.15 5.28 -8.30
C LYS A 197 -24.70 4.03 -9.06
N GLN A 198 -25.65 3.15 -9.41
CA GLN A 198 -25.34 1.95 -10.19
C GLN A 198 -24.67 2.27 -11.54
N GLU A 199 -25.09 3.34 -12.20
CA GLU A 199 -24.50 3.87 -13.43
C GLU A 199 -23.04 4.31 -13.21
N ASP A 200 -22.75 4.98 -12.08
CA ASP A 200 -21.39 5.37 -11.71
C ASP A 200 -20.51 4.12 -11.53
N SER A 201 -21.02 3.09 -10.85
CA SER A 201 -20.27 1.84 -10.63
C SER A 201 -19.94 1.12 -11.95
N TYR A 202 -20.85 1.14 -12.93
CA TYR A 202 -20.60 0.56 -14.26
C TYR A 202 -19.49 1.33 -15.00
N ALA A 203 -19.62 2.66 -15.10
CA ALA A 203 -18.63 3.51 -15.76
C ALA A 203 -17.24 3.43 -15.09
N LEU A 204 -17.21 3.33 -13.75
CA LEU A 204 -15.97 3.12 -13.00
C LEU A 204 -15.31 1.79 -13.37
N THR A 205 -16.11 0.72 -13.46
CA THR A 205 -15.63 -0.62 -13.81
C THR A 205 -15.02 -0.63 -15.21
N GLU A 206 -15.67 0.01 -16.19
CA GLU A 206 -15.14 0.14 -17.55
C GLU A 206 -13.81 0.90 -17.58
N TRP A 207 -13.72 2.01 -16.85
CA TRP A 207 -12.48 2.78 -16.74
C TRP A 207 -11.34 1.99 -16.07
N ILE A 208 -11.64 1.27 -14.97
CA ILE A 208 -10.69 0.37 -14.31
C ILE A 208 -10.20 -0.71 -15.27
N LEU A 209 -11.10 -1.30 -16.06
CA LEU A 209 -10.75 -2.31 -17.04
C LEU A 209 -9.79 -1.76 -18.10
N ALA A 210 -10.06 -0.56 -18.62
CA ALA A 210 -9.19 0.12 -19.59
C ALA A 210 -7.78 0.37 -19.03
N ILE A 211 -7.67 0.77 -17.76
CA ILE A 211 -6.36 0.93 -17.11
C ILE A 211 -5.65 -0.41 -16.94
N LYS A 212 -6.37 -1.46 -16.53
CA LYS A 212 -5.77 -2.77 -16.27
C LYS A 212 -5.26 -3.45 -17.54
N THR A 213 -5.93 -3.25 -18.68
CA THR A 213 -5.52 -3.81 -19.96
C THR A 213 -4.34 -3.04 -20.57
N ASN A 214 -4.18 -1.76 -20.24
CA ASN A 214 -3.09 -0.95 -20.77
C ASN A 214 -1.79 -1.07 -19.95
N LYS A 215 -0.90 -1.95 -20.40
CA LYS A 215 0.42 -2.20 -19.78
C LYS A 215 1.34 -0.98 -19.69
N LYS A 216 1.04 0.14 -20.37
CA LYS A 216 1.81 1.37 -20.29
C LYS A 216 1.53 2.14 -18.98
N VAL A 217 0.39 1.91 -18.35
CA VAL A 217 0.04 2.55 -17.07
C VAL A 217 0.77 1.83 -15.94
N GLU A 218 1.85 2.42 -15.44
CA GLU A 218 2.58 1.94 -14.26
C GLU A 218 2.01 2.56 -12.98
N GLN A 219 2.25 1.93 -11.82
CA GLN A 219 1.76 2.40 -10.51
C GLN A 219 2.16 3.85 -10.23
N THR A 220 3.40 4.24 -10.57
CA THR A 220 3.88 5.62 -10.37
C THR A 220 3.09 6.64 -11.20
N HIS A 221 2.67 6.28 -12.41
CA HIS A 221 1.86 7.16 -13.26
C HIS A 221 0.45 7.30 -12.69
N LEU A 222 -0.16 6.18 -12.30
CA LEU A 222 -1.47 6.15 -11.65
C LEU A 222 -1.48 7.02 -10.39
N HIS A 223 -0.60 6.74 -9.43
CA HIS A 223 -0.55 7.46 -8.15
C HIS A 223 -0.34 8.98 -8.34
N LYS A 224 0.58 9.38 -9.23
CA LYS A 224 0.81 10.81 -9.51
C LYS A 224 -0.38 11.50 -10.17
N GLY A 225 -1.05 10.82 -11.10
CA GLY A 225 -2.26 11.35 -11.75
C GLY A 225 -3.42 11.50 -10.76
N LEU A 226 -3.67 10.49 -9.93
CA LEU A 226 -4.69 10.54 -8.88
C LEU A 226 -4.36 11.61 -7.83
N LYS A 227 -3.10 11.72 -7.41
CA LYS A 227 -2.65 12.80 -6.52
C LYS A 227 -2.87 14.18 -7.14
N ALA A 228 -2.52 14.36 -8.41
CA ALA A 228 -2.73 15.63 -9.10
C ALA A 228 -4.22 16.02 -9.18
N PHE A 229 -5.09 15.03 -9.38
CA PHE A 229 -6.54 15.22 -9.35
C PHE A 229 -7.04 15.61 -7.95
N VAL A 230 -6.62 14.90 -6.90
CA VAL A 230 -7.00 15.24 -5.51
C VAL A 230 -6.46 16.61 -5.09
N ASP A 231 -5.21 16.93 -5.43
CA ASP A 231 -4.61 18.25 -5.20
C ASP A 231 -5.41 19.37 -5.91
N HIS A 232 -6.00 19.10 -7.09
CA HIS A 232 -6.91 20.04 -7.75
C HIS A 232 -8.19 20.22 -6.92
N LEU A 233 -8.82 19.13 -6.48
CA LEU A 233 -10.03 19.22 -5.65
C LEU A 233 -9.79 19.96 -4.33
N GLN A 234 -8.64 19.76 -3.69
CA GLN A 234 -8.26 20.46 -2.45
C GLN A 234 -8.16 21.98 -2.67
N VAL A 235 -7.63 22.43 -3.80
CA VAL A 235 -7.46 23.86 -4.07
C VAL A 235 -8.76 24.54 -4.50
N TYR A 236 -9.59 23.86 -5.30
CA TYR A 236 -10.71 24.51 -6.00
C TYR A 236 -12.11 24.08 -5.54
N HIS A 237 -12.25 22.95 -4.83
CA HIS A 237 -13.55 22.43 -4.38
C HIS A 237 -13.62 22.21 -2.86
N GLN A 238 -12.56 22.54 -2.13
CA GLN A 238 -12.59 22.48 -0.68
C GLN A 238 -13.38 23.66 -0.12
N ASN A 239 -14.60 23.38 0.33
CA ASN A 239 -15.40 24.29 1.11
C ASN A 239 -15.30 23.91 2.59
N SER A 240 -15.37 24.89 3.50
CA SER A 240 -15.28 24.68 4.96
C SER A 240 -16.30 23.70 5.54
N PHE A 241 -17.37 23.39 4.79
CA PHE A 241 -18.46 22.51 5.18
C PHE A 241 -18.32 21.06 4.70
N LEU A 242 -17.39 20.77 3.78
CA LEU A 242 -17.18 19.42 3.25
C LEU A 242 -15.91 18.79 3.83
N PRO A 243 -15.89 17.47 4.04
CA PRO A 243 -14.65 16.77 4.36
C PRO A 243 -13.63 17.01 3.26
N ALA A 244 -12.37 17.21 3.64
CA ALA A 244 -11.29 17.38 2.66
C ALA A 244 -11.20 16.15 1.74
N PRO A 245 -11.01 16.33 0.42
CA PRO A 245 -10.88 15.20 -0.49
C PRO A 245 -9.62 14.40 -0.16
N SER A 246 -9.75 13.07 -0.17
CA SER A 246 -8.71 12.15 0.32
C SER A 246 -8.20 11.23 -0.79
N LEU A 247 -6.88 11.29 -1.04
CA LEU A 247 -6.20 10.39 -1.98
C LEU A 247 -6.24 8.95 -1.49
N ALA A 248 -5.92 8.71 -0.22
CA ALA A 248 -5.98 7.36 0.35
C ALA A 248 -7.37 6.72 0.24
N ARG A 249 -8.45 7.50 0.44
CA ARG A 249 -9.82 7.03 0.21
C ARG A 249 -10.01 6.61 -1.24
N LEU A 250 -9.65 7.49 -2.18
CA LEU A 250 -9.75 7.21 -3.60
C LEU A 250 -9.03 5.92 -3.97
N GLU A 251 -7.78 5.76 -3.51
CA GLU A 251 -6.98 4.57 -3.81
C GLU A 251 -7.53 3.31 -3.13
N VAL A 252 -8.08 3.40 -1.92
CA VAL A 252 -8.72 2.26 -1.24
C VAL A 252 -9.96 1.79 -1.99
N GLU A 253 -10.85 2.70 -2.39
CA GLU A 253 -12.07 2.32 -3.11
C GLU A 253 -11.73 1.79 -4.51
N LEU A 254 -10.82 2.43 -5.25
CA LEU A 254 -10.36 1.91 -6.54
C LEU A 254 -9.74 0.51 -6.42
N PHE A 255 -9.00 0.23 -5.34
CA PHE A 255 -8.45 -1.10 -5.10
C PHE A 255 -9.54 -2.13 -4.79
N ARG A 256 -10.59 -1.76 -4.03
CA ARG A 256 -11.75 -2.60 -3.75
C ARG A 256 -12.55 -2.93 -5.01
N GLU A 257 -12.69 -1.96 -5.92
CA GLU A 257 -13.28 -2.12 -7.26
C GLU A 257 -12.35 -2.88 -8.24
N GLY A 258 -11.22 -3.39 -7.76
CA GLY A 258 -10.38 -4.33 -8.49
C GLY A 258 -9.21 -3.70 -9.25
N LEU A 259 -8.88 -2.43 -9.03
CA LEU A 259 -7.68 -1.79 -9.59
C LEU A 259 -6.41 -2.23 -8.82
N SER A 260 -5.96 -3.46 -9.07
CA SER A 260 -4.80 -4.06 -8.41
C SER A 260 -3.48 -3.31 -8.62
N LEU A 261 -3.40 -2.47 -9.66
CA LEU A 261 -2.23 -1.64 -9.97
C LEU A 261 -1.84 -0.70 -8.82
N ILE A 262 -2.78 -0.31 -7.95
CA ILE A 262 -2.51 0.50 -6.75
C ILE A 262 -1.51 -0.19 -5.81
N ASN A 263 -1.61 -1.52 -5.72
CA ASN A 263 -0.67 -2.36 -4.97
C ASN A 263 0.56 -2.76 -5.80
N GLY A 264 0.71 -2.28 -7.03
CA GLY A 264 1.84 -2.58 -7.92
C GLY A 264 3.18 -2.01 -7.43
N GLU A 265 4.25 -2.38 -8.12
CA GLU A 265 5.60 -1.91 -7.83
C GLU A 265 5.84 -0.50 -8.39
N ASP A 266 6.46 0.38 -7.59
CA ASP A 266 7.03 1.64 -8.06
C ASP A 266 8.55 1.46 -8.15
N LYS A 267 9.09 1.40 -9.38
CA LYS A 267 10.53 1.18 -9.62
C LYS A 267 11.41 2.23 -8.94
N LYS A 268 10.98 3.50 -8.88
CA LYS A 268 11.74 4.58 -8.26
C LYS A 268 11.72 4.48 -6.75
N GLN A 269 10.56 4.14 -6.18
CA GLN A 269 10.43 3.91 -4.75
C GLN A 269 11.21 2.67 -4.31
N LEU A 270 11.21 1.59 -5.10
CA LEU A 270 12.01 0.40 -4.85
C LEU A 270 13.52 0.71 -4.93
N ALA A 271 13.96 1.52 -5.89
CA ALA A 271 15.36 1.96 -5.97
C ALA A 271 15.75 2.79 -4.72
N PHE A 272 14.91 3.75 -4.32
CA PHE A 272 15.08 4.52 -3.09
C PHE A 272 15.12 3.62 -1.85
N GLN A 273 14.20 2.67 -1.75
CA GLN A 273 14.16 1.71 -0.65
C GLN A 273 15.45 0.88 -0.60
N LYS A 274 15.98 0.44 -1.74
CA LYS A 274 17.22 -0.36 -1.82
C LYS A 274 18.48 0.44 -1.51
N SER A 275 18.50 1.75 -1.80
CA SER A 275 19.65 2.61 -1.48
C SER A 275 19.80 2.90 0.02
N LEU A 276 18.78 2.62 0.82
CA LEU A 276 18.80 2.88 2.25
C LEU A 276 19.42 1.72 3.04
N VAL A 277 20.36 2.10 3.90
CA VAL A 277 21.13 1.24 4.81
C VAL A 277 21.24 1.93 6.17
N LYS A 278 21.71 1.21 7.19
CA LYS A 278 22.05 1.80 8.49
C LYS A 278 23.02 2.98 8.31
N GLY A 279 22.79 4.05 9.05
CA GLY A 279 23.52 5.32 8.97
C GLY A 279 23.03 6.26 7.86
N ALA A 280 22.12 5.82 6.98
CA ALA A 280 21.56 6.71 5.96
C ALA A 280 20.77 7.85 6.59
N LYS A 281 20.86 9.04 5.98
CA LYS A 281 20.21 10.25 6.47
C LYS A 281 19.00 10.58 5.61
N ILE A 282 17.85 10.79 6.24
CA ILE A 282 16.61 11.23 5.60
C ILE A 282 16.26 12.63 6.12
N MET A 283 15.97 13.55 5.20
CA MET A 283 15.49 14.88 5.54
C MET A 283 13.97 14.85 5.76
N ILE A 284 13.54 15.41 6.88
CA ILE A 284 12.15 15.65 7.24
C ILE A 284 12.01 17.13 7.55
N GLN A 285 11.37 17.87 6.64
CA GLN A 285 11.32 19.32 6.73
C GLN A 285 12.75 19.86 6.89
N ASP A 286 13.04 20.54 8.01
CA ASP A 286 14.34 21.12 8.31
C ASP A 286 15.19 20.27 9.28
N ARG A 287 14.80 19.00 9.50
CA ARG A 287 15.50 18.08 10.41
C ARG A 287 16.04 16.87 9.65
N THR A 288 17.24 16.45 10.00
CA THR A 288 17.84 15.22 9.48
C THR A 288 17.63 14.10 10.49
N ILE A 289 17.22 12.93 10.00
CA ILE A 289 17.06 11.70 10.79
C ILE A 289 18.01 10.64 10.27
N THR A 290 18.64 9.92 11.19
CA THR A 290 19.60 8.87 10.90
C THR A 290 18.94 7.51 11.09
N LEU A 291 18.98 6.69 10.04
CA LEU A 291 18.44 5.34 10.08
C LEU A 291 19.36 4.42 10.89
N GLY A 292 18.82 3.78 11.92
CA GLY A 292 19.49 2.73 12.68
C GLY A 292 19.39 1.37 11.99
N ASP A 293 19.41 0.32 12.81
CA ASP A 293 19.30 -1.06 12.31
C ASP A 293 17.93 -1.33 11.65
N GLU A 294 17.95 -2.16 10.61
CA GLU A 294 16.73 -2.67 10.00
C GLU A 294 16.10 -3.75 10.89
N ILE A 295 14.78 -3.66 11.10
CA ILE A 295 14.03 -4.66 11.84
C ILE A 295 13.69 -5.82 10.89
N ILE A 296 14.54 -6.85 10.90
CA ILE A 296 14.38 -8.08 10.12
C ILE A 296 13.59 -9.09 10.98
N GLY A 297 12.26 -8.93 11.07
CA GLY A 297 11.45 -9.78 11.97
C GLY A 297 10.02 -10.07 11.50
N VAL A 298 9.44 -9.24 10.66
CA VAL A 298 8.16 -9.56 10.02
C VAL A 298 8.49 -10.56 8.90
N LYS A 299 7.94 -11.79 8.94
CA LYS A 299 8.11 -12.81 7.88
C LYS A 299 8.29 -12.14 6.53
N LYS A 300 9.32 -12.54 5.77
CA LYS A 300 9.59 -12.11 4.39
C LYS A 300 8.38 -12.42 3.48
N GLU A 301 7.29 -11.70 3.63
CA GLU A 301 6.42 -11.40 2.51
C GLU A 301 7.31 -10.60 1.58
N LYS A 302 7.76 -11.27 0.51
CA LYS A 302 8.59 -10.67 -0.52
C LYS A 302 7.98 -9.31 -0.88
N ASN A 303 8.72 -8.24 -0.60
CA ASN A 303 8.53 -6.90 -1.16
C ASN A 303 7.35 -6.04 -0.64
N GLU A 304 7.07 -5.94 0.66
CA GLU A 304 5.98 -5.02 1.10
C GLU A 304 6.43 -3.76 1.86
N THR A 305 7.29 -3.83 2.89
CA THR A 305 7.75 -2.63 3.64
C THR A 305 9.04 -2.91 4.41
N ARG A 306 10.08 -2.07 4.24
CA ARG A 306 11.28 -2.07 5.09
C ARG A 306 11.08 -1.16 6.28
N ILE A 307 11.58 -1.55 7.45
CA ILE A 307 11.41 -0.81 8.69
C ILE A 307 12.77 -0.63 9.34
N PHE A 308 13.16 0.61 9.60
CA PHE A 308 14.42 0.97 10.24
C PHE A 308 14.15 1.61 11.60
N LEU A 309 15.03 1.34 12.56
CA LEU A 309 15.09 2.12 13.80
C LEU A 309 15.48 3.57 13.49
N MET A 310 15.11 4.47 14.40
CA MET A 310 15.62 5.84 14.41
C MET A 310 16.67 5.97 15.49
N ASP A 311 17.88 6.40 15.14
CA ASP A 311 18.97 6.53 16.11
C ASP A 311 18.65 7.61 17.16
N GLU A 312 17.96 8.68 16.74
CA GLU A 312 17.57 9.77 17.63
C GLU A 312 16.40 9.41 18.56
N ASN A 313 15.61 8.38 18.23
CA ASN A 313 14.47 7.96 19.04
C ASN A 313 14.23 6.44 18.96
N PRO A 314 14.65 5.66 19.97
CA PRO A 314 14.57 4.21 19.93
C PRO A 314 13.14 3.64 19.99
N ASN A 315 12.15 4.50 20.26
CA ASN A 315 10.73 4.14 20.34
C ASN A 315 9.96 4.49 19.05
N GLN A 316 10.66 4.96 18.02
CA GLN A 316 10.12 5.27 16.71
C GLN A 316 10.84 4.48 15.62
N VAL A 317 10.14 4.30 14.50
CA VAL A 317 10.68 3.62 13.32
C VAL A 317 10.32 4.37 12.05
N VAL A 318 11.19 4.25 11.06
CA VAL A 318 10.93 4.70 9.68
C VAL A 318 10.47 3.49 8.86
N ALA A 319 9.25 3.56 8.35
CA ALA A 319 8.66 2.56 7.47
C ALA A 319 8.69 3.04 6.02
N ILE A 320 9.11 2.16 5.10
CA ILE A 320 9.33 2.48 3.68
C ILE A 320 8.72 1.36 2.85
N ALA A 321 7.57 1.64 2.22
CA ALA A 321 6.85 0.66 1.42
C ALA A 321 7.38 0.54 -0.01
N ARG A 322 6.90 -0.50 -0.73
CA ARG A 322 7.26 -0.76 -2.14
C ARG A 322 6.78 0.30 -3.14
N ASN A 323 5.76 1.07 -2.75
CA ASN A 323 5.25 2.20 -3.52
C ASN A 323 4.76 3.30 -2.56
N ARG A 324 4.49 4.48 -3.11
CA ARG A 324 4.17 5.69 -2.35
C ARG A 324 2.76 5.72 -1.75
N ALA A 325 1.84 4.90 -2.27
CA ALA A 325 0.46 4.84 -1.83
C ALA A 325 0.27 3.98 -0.56
N ILE A 326 1.02 2.87 -0.44
CA ILE A 326 0.78 1.83 0.58
C ILE A 326 0.71 2.37 2.01
N LEU A 327 1.61 3.28 2.40
CA LEU A 327 1.71 3.75 3.79
C LEU A 327 0.48 4.59 4.17
N GLU A 328 0.05 5.48 3.29
CA GLU A 328 -1.15 6.31 3.47
C GLU A 328 -2.43 5.46 3.43
N ILE A 329 -2.52 4.50 2.52
CA ILE A 329 -3.63 3.53 2.44
C ILE A 329 -3.77 2.76 3.75
N ARG A 330 -2.68 2.22 4.30
CA ARG A 330 -2.70 1.47 5.55
C ARG A 330 -3.16 2.33 6.72
N GLU A 331 -2.71 3.58 6.76
CA GLU A 331 -3.16 4.57 7.75
C GLU A 331 -4.66 4.87 7.64
N PHE A 332 -5.14 5.08 6.42
CA PHE A 332 -6.55 5.35 6.17
C PHE A 332 -7.43 4.16 6.60
N ILE A 333 -7.07 2.92 6.23
CA ILE A 333 -7.82 1.73 6.61
C ILE A 333 -7.84 1.58 8.14
N ALA A 334 -6.69 1.76 8.80
CA ALA A 334 -6.60 1.66 10.26
C ALA A 334 -7.51 2.66 10.99
N LYS A 335 -7.64 3.89 10.46
CA LYS A 335 -8.47 4.96 11.05
C LYS A 335 -9.96 4.78 10.77
N THR A 336 -10.33 4.32 9.58
CA THR A 336 -11.72 4.35 9.09
C THR A 336 -12.44 3.01 9.16
N SER A 337 -11.71 1.90 9.18
CA SER A 337 -12.27 0.55 9.13
C SER A 337 -11.64 -0.38 10.16
N GLY A 338 -10.96 0.15 11.18
CA GLY A 338 -10.19 -0.62 12.16
C GLY A 338 -11.04 -1.66 12.90
N GLY A 339 -10.69 -2.94 12.74
CA GLY A 339 -11.34 -4.08 13.41
C GLY A 339 -11.00 -4.26 14.90
N GLY A 340 -11.03 -3.20 15.70
CA GLY A 340 -10.86 -3.25 17.16
C GLY A 340 -9.43 -3.29 17.70
N ILE A 341 -8.44 -3.67 16.88
CA ILE A 341 -7.03 -3.71 17.29
C ILE A 341 -6.31 -2.44 16.84
N ARG A 342 -5.56 -1.83 17.76
CA ARG A 342 -4.85 -0.58 17.49
C ARG A 342 -3.72 -0.81 16.48
N PHE A 343 -3.69 0.03 15.45
CA PHE A 343 -2.53 0.11 14.56
C PHE A 343 -1.44 1.01 15.18
N PRO A 344 -0.15 0.87 14.80
CA PRO A 344 0.90 1.79 15.20
C PRO A 344 0.50 3.26 15.08
N LYS A 345 0.68 4.02 16.16
CA LYS A 345 0.50 5.48 16.17
C LYS A 345 1.40 6.09 15.10
N PHE A 346 0.76 6.81 14.19
CA PHE A 346 1.39 7.59 13.16
C PHE A 346 1.93 8.90 13.72
N ILE A 347 3.14 9.26 13.29
CA ILE A 347 3.85 10.45 13.76
C ILE A 347 4.06 11.41 12.60
N PHE A 348 4.49 10.88 11.44
CA PHE A 348 4.72 11.68 10.24
C PHE A 348 4.58 10.82 8.98
N LEU A 349 4.05 11.40 7.91
CA LEU A 349 4.07 10.84 6.56
C LEU A 349 4.73 11.85 5.62
N ASP A 350 5.74 11.41 4.86
CA ASP A 350 6.38 12.24 3.85
C ASP A 350 5.32 12.72 2.83
N PRO A 351 5.28 14.01 2.45
CA PRO A 351 4.27 14.54 1.50
C PRO A 351 4.26 13.86 0.13
N GLU A 352 5.36 13.20 -0.24
CA GLU A 352 5.49 12.42 -1.47
C GLU A 352 5.24 10.91 -1.25
N GLY A 353 4.81 10.51 -0.04
CA GLY A 353 4.51 9.12 0.33
C GLY A 353 5.75 8.21 0.42
N ARG A 354 6.97 8.75 0.42
CA ARG A 354 8.19 7.92 0.31
C ARG A 354 8.48 7.13 1.58
N PHE A 355 8.13 7.64 2.75
CA PHE A 355 8.34 6.98 4.02
C PHE A 355 7.38 7.53 5.07
N GLN A 356 7.28 6.83 6.20
CA GLN A 356 6.44 7.18 7.34
C GLN A 356 7.22 6.98 8.63
N ILE A 357 7.06 7.89 9.58
CA ILE A 357 7.48 7.68 10.97
C ILE A 357 6.28 7.22 11.78
N ARG A 358 6.47 6.15 12.54
CA ARG A 358 5.45 5.60 13.44
C ARG A 358 6.07 5.03 14.70
N GLU A 359 5.23 4.72 15.68
CA GLU A 359 5.69 4.06 16.91
C GLU A 359 6.35 2.70 16.61
N ARG A 360 7.35 2.37 17.42
CA ARG A 360 8.02 1.07 17.36
C ARG A 360 7.17 0.01 18.07
N LEU A 361 6.96 -1.10 17.37
CA LEU A 361 6.45 -2.34 17.95
C LEU A 361 7.66 -3.16 18.42
N LYS A 362 7.72 -3.54 19.71
CA LYS A 362 8.92 -4.14 20.31
C LYS A 362 8.85 -5.65 20.40
N THR A 363 7.80 -6.18 21.03
CA THR A 363 7.74 -7.60 21.40
C THR A 363 6.63 -8.28 20.62
N SER A 364 6.96 -9.25 19.78
CA SER A 364 5.93 -10.07 19.14
C SER A 364 5.21 -10.92 20.18
N ILE A 365 3.89 -11.10 20.04
CA ILE A 365 3.16 -12.07 20.87
C ILE A 365 3.75 -13.48 20.75
N LEU A 366 4.29 -13.82 19.57
CA LEU A 366 4.91 -15.12 19.31
C LEU A 366 6.31 -15.26 19.92
N GLU A 367 6.92 -14.19 20.41
CA GLU A 367 8.20 -14.22 21.11
C GLU A 367 8.02 -14.36 22.63
N ARG A 368 6.81 -14.13 23.14
CA ARG A 368 6.53 -14.21 24.58
C ARG A 368 6.69 -15.63 25.10
N ASN A 369 7.42 -15.79 26.20
CA ASN A 369 7.57 -17.04 26.92
C ASN A 369 6.63 -17.00 28.13
N TRP A 370 5.61 -17.84 28.09
CA TRP A 370 4.65 -17.97 29.19
C TRP A 370 5.30 -18.69 30.36
N ILE A 371 5.15 -18.12 31.55
CA ILE A 371 5.71 -18.66 32.80
C ILE A 371 4.68 -19.51 33.57
N SER A 372 3.39 -19.29 33.30
CA SER A 372 2.29 -20.00 33.94
C SER A 372 2.33 -21.49 33.63
N ASP A 373 2.45 -22.36 34.63
CA ASP A 373 2.44 -23.82 34.42
C ASP A 373 1.10 -24.45 34.85
N SER A 374 0.78 -24.41 36.14
CA SER A 374 -0.45 -24.99 36.70
C SER A 374 -1.53 -23.95 37.02
N PHE A 375 -1.13 -22.72 37.31
CA PHE A 375 -2.00 -21.59 37.62
C PHE A 375 -1.57 -20.38 36.81
N LEU A 376 -2.50 -19.45 36.56
CA LEU A 376 -2.23 -18.25 35.79
C LEU A 376 -1.45 -17.26 36.66
N GLU A 377 -0.20 -16.99 36.27
CA GLU A 377 0.65 -16.00 36.93
C GLU A 377 0.18 -14.59 36.61
N GLU A 378 0.32 -13.66 37.56
CA GLU A 378 -0.11 -12.26 37.40
C GLU A 378 0.56 -11.58 36.20
N GLU A 379 1.84 -11.88 35.96
CA GLU A 379 2.55 -11.33 34.82
C GLU A 379 1.92 -11.79 33.50
N ASP A 380 1.60 -13.07 33.35
CA ASP A 380 0.97 -13.57 32.13
C ASP A 380 -0.45 -13.05 31.99
N ALA A 381 -1.23 -13.01 33.08
CA ALA A 381 -2.57 -12.44 33.11
C ALA A 381 -2.60 -11.01 32.55
N TYR A 382 -1.63 -10.17 32.93
CA TYR A 382 -1.52 -8.81 32.43
C TYR A 382 -1.40 -8.73 30.90
N PHE A 383 -0.62 -9.62 30.28
CA PHE A 383 -0.47 -9.65 28.82
C PHE A 383 -1.64 -10.36 28.11
N LEU A 384 -2.30 -11.31 28.78
CA LEU A 384 -3.49 -11.97 28.23
C LEU A 384 -4.72 -11.06 28.23
N HIS A 385 -4.85 -10.14 29.18
CA HIS A 385 -6.05 -9.31 29.33
C HIS A 385 -6.47 -8.58 28.04
N PRO A 386 -5.59 -7.91 27.27
CA PRO A 386 -5.95 -7.32 25.97
C PRO A 386 -6.46 -8.35 24.94
N LEU A 387 -5.93 -9.57 24.96
CA LEU A 387 -6.32 -10.64 24.03
C LEU A 387 -7.69 -11.21 24.38
N VAL A 388 -7.94 -11.44 25.67
CA VAL A 388 -9.25 -11.82 26.20
C VAL A 388 -10.28 -10.78 25.83
N GLY A 389 -9.99 -9.49 26.06
CA GLY A 389 -10.87 -8.39 25.68
C GLY A 389 -11.16 -8.36 24.16
N GLN A 390 -10.15 -8.61 23.33
CA GLN A 390 -10.34 -8.68 21.88
C GLN A 390 -11.21 -9.87 21.45
N ILE A 391 -11.01 -11.06 22.03
CA ILE A 391 -11.82 -12.25 21.72
C ILE A 391 -13.27 -12.04 22.17
N LYS A 392 -13.49 -11.46 23.35
CA LYS A 392 -14.83 -11.07 23.82
C LYS A 392 -15.51 -10.13 22.84
N ALA A 393 -14.81 -9.07 22.40
CA ALA A 393 -15.35 -8.13 21.43
C ALA A 393 -15.72 -8.83 20.11
N CYS A 394 -14.91 -9.78 19.63
CA CYS A 394 -15.24 -10.57 18.44
C CYS A 394 -16.54 -11.38 18.61
N ILE A 395 -16.75 -11.98 19.79
CA ILE A 395 -17.96 -12.74 20.13
C ILE A 395 -19.17 -11.80 20.20
N GLU A 396 -19.07 -10.71 20.96
CA GLU A 396 -20.14 -9.74 21.19
C GLU A 396 -20.60 -9.06 19.90
N THR A 397 -19.66 -8.72 19.01
CA THR A 397 -19.95 -8.09 17.72
C THR A 397 -20.26 -9.10 16.61
N ASN A 398 -20.18 -10.40 16.90
CA ASN A 398 -20.28 -11.49 15.93
C ASN A 398 -19.43 -11.21 14.67
N SER A 399 -18.19 -10.77 14.89
CA SER A 399 -17.25 -10.40 13.84
C SER A 399 -15.84 -10.87 14.20
N THR A 400 -15.06 -11.32 13.23
CA THR A 400 -13.63 -11.60 13.42
C THR A 400 -12.82 -10.73 12.49
N PRO A 401 -11.86 -9.93 12.98
CA PRO A 401 -11.12 -9.02 12.12
C PRO A 401 -10.33 -9.76 11.03
N ASN A 402 -10.40 -9.24 9.81
CA ASN A 402 -9.48 -9.59 8.74
C ASN A 402 -8.06 -9.20 9.17
N ASN A 403 -7.07 -10.00 8.77
CA ASN A 403 -5.69 -9.89 9.24
C ASN A 403 -5.50 -10.06 10.77
N TYR A 404 -6.44 -10.73 11.46
CA TYR A 404 -6.25 -11.13 12.86
C TYR A 404 -5.43 -12.42 12.97
N GLU A 405 -4.12 -12.30 12.83
CA GLU A 405 -3.17 -13.41 13.02
C GLU A 405 -2.09 -13.04 14.04
N ALA A 406 -1.67 -14.01 14.85
CA ALA A 406 -0.66 -13.82 15.89
C ALA A 406 0.66 -13.25 15.33
N GLU A 407 0.99 -13.58 14.09
CA GLU A 407 2.16 -13.05 13.37
C GLU A 407 2.17 -11.51 13.21
N TYR A 408 1.00 -10.87 13.28
CA TYR A 408 0.88 -9.42 13.13
C TYR A 408 0.72 -8.70 14.46
N LEU A 409 0.62 -9.40 15.59
CA LEU A 409 0.37 -8.78 16.88
C LEU A 409 1.66 -8.58 17.68
N TYR A 410 1.80 -7.37 18.21
CA TYR A 410 2.97 -6.94 18.97
C TYR A 410 2.53 -6.08 20.15
N TYR A 411 3.35 -6.10 21.19
CA TYR A 411 3.27 -5.12 22.27
C TYR A 411 4.22 -3.96 22.00
N ASN A 412 3.77 -2.74 22.29
CA ASN A 412 4.65 -1.59 22.40
C ASN A 412 5.29 -1.53 23.80
N ASP A 413 6.11 -0.50 24.04
CA ASP A 413 6.80 -0.25 25.31
C ASP A 413 5.87 -0.16 26.52
N LYS A 414 4.65 0.32 26.28
CA LYS A 414 3.61 0.46 27.31
C LYS A 414 2.79 -0.81 27.46
N LYS A 415 3.25 -1.91 26.87
CA LYS A 415 2.60 -3.23 26.88
C LYS A 415 1.16 -3.18 26.32
N VAL A 416 0.87 -2.23 25.44
CA VAL A 416 -0.41 -2.16 24.72
C VAL A 416 -0.30 -3.04 23.48
N LEU A 417 -1.34 -3.80 23.18
CA LEU A 417 -1.42 -4.66 22.00
C LEU A 417 -1.71 -3.82 20.75
N HIS A 418 -0.88 -4.00 19.73
CA HIS A 418 -1.01 -3.38 18.42
C HIS A 418 -0.86 -4.42 17.30
N THR A 419 -1.36 -4.06 16.11
CA THR A 419 -1.20 -4.87 14.89
C THR A 419 -0.29 -4.19 13.87
N SER A 420 0.66 -4.93 13.31
CA SER A 420 1.54 -4.45 12.24
C SER A 420 0.84 -4.33 10.88
N LYS A 421 -0.34 -4.96 10.72
CA LYS A 421 -1.20 -4.88 9.53
C LYS A 421 -2.57 -4.31 9.90
N PRO A 422 -3.13 -3.37 9.13
CA PRO A 422 -4.45 -2.85 9.42
C PRO A 422 -5.49 -3.97 9.33
N THR A 423 -6.38 -4.00 10.32
CA THR A 423 -7.47 -4.96 10.43
C THR A 423 -8.77 -4.32 9.96
N THR A 424 -9.61 -5.07 9.27
CA THR A 424 -10.98 -4.66 8.93
C THR A 424 -12.00 -5.62 9.51
N ASN A 425 -13.23 -5.17 9.70
CA ASN A 425 -14.31 -6.07 10.15
C ASN A 425 -14.52 -7.18 9.12
N GLY A 426 -14.70 -8.41 9.61
CA GLY A 426 -14.99 -9.59 8.80
C GLY A 426 -16.06 -10.45 9.49
N ASP A 427 -16.53 -11.48 8.80
CA ASP A 427 -17.49 -12.42 9.39
C ASP A 427 -16.88 -13.15 10.59
N PHE A 428 -17.71 -13.47 11.58
CA PHE A 428 -17.27 -14.28 12.71
C PHE A 428 -16.69 -15.63 12.24
N ASN A 429 -15.54 -16.01 12.81
CA ASN A 429 -14.88 -17.25 12.47
C ASN A 429 -14.28 -17.91 13.72
N PHE A 430 -15.04 -18.83 14.31
CA PHE A 430 -14.63 -19.56 15.51
C PHE A 430 -13.28 -20.29 15.33
N ASN A 431 -13.11 -20.99 14.21
CA ASN A 431 -11.91 -21.78 13.93
C ASN A 431 -10.66 -20.89 13.87
N LYS A 432 -10.81 -19.66 13.35
CA LYS A 432 -9.74 -18.68 13.28
C LYS A 432 -9.35 -18.20 14.69
N LEU A 433 -10.31 -17.91 15.56
CA LEU A 433 -10.07 -17.54 16.96
C LEU A 433 -9.42 -18.70 17.74
N GLU A 434 -9.87 -19.93 17.51
CA GLU A 434 -9.29 -21.10 18.15
C GLU A 434 -7.85 -21.37 17.69
N THR A 435 -7.59 -21.26 16.39
CA THR A 435 -6.23 -21.35 15.82
C THR A 435 -5.33 -20.26 16.39
N PHE A 436 -5.87 -19.06 16.56
CA PHE A 436 -5.17 -17.94 17.17
C PHE A 436 -4.78 -18.25 18.62
N ILE A 437 -5.72 -18.71 19.46
CA ILE A 437 -5.44 -19.11 20.84
C ILE A 437 -4.34 -20.16 20.91
N TYR A 438 -4.40 -21.19 20.07
CA TYR A 438 -3.36 -22.23 20.00
C TYR A 438 -1.97 -21.67 19.68
N LYS A 439 -1.88 -20.77 18.68
CA LYS A 439 -0.60 -20.16 18.29
C LYS A 439 -0.04 -19.28 19.41
N VAL A 440 -0.88 -18.47 20.02
CA VAL A 440 -0.49 -17.56 21.10
C VAL A 440 -0.05 -18.33 22.33
N SER A 441 -0.79 -19.38 22.73
CA SER A 441 -0.48 -20.15 23.94
C SER A 441 0.81 -20.98 23.82
N LYS A 442 1.32 -21.22 22.60
CA LYS A 442 2.50 -22.08 22.36
C LYS A 442 2.38 -23.45 23.05
N ASN A 443 1.18 -24.04 23.01
CA ASN A 443 0.87 -25.31 23.67
C ASN A 443 0.94 -25.27 25.22
N ASN A 444 0.99 -24.08 25.83
CA ASN A 444 0.80 -23.90 27.27
C ASN A 444 -0.69 -24.02 27.61
N ARG A 445 -1.05 -25.06 28.37
CA ARG A 445 -2.44 -25.41 28.69
C ARG A 445 -3.11 -24.38 29.60
N THR A 446 -2.36 -23.80 30.53
CA THR A 446 -2.89 -22.82 31.47
C THR A 446 -3.24 -21.52 30.78
N ILE A 447 -2.37 -21.04 29.89
CA ILE A 447 -2.64 -19.87 29.05
C ILE A 447 -3.82 -20.11 28.11
N MET A 448 -3.87 -21.28 27.50
CA MET A 448 -4.97 -21.66 26.62
C MET A 448 -6.30 -21.68 27.36
N ARG A 449 -6.36 -22.33 28.53
CA ARG A 449 -7.56 -22.38 29.38
C ARG A 449 -7.99 -20.97 29.78
N ALA A 450 -7.07 -20.13 30.25
CA ALA A 450 -7.36 -18.74 30.59
C ALA A 450 -7.99 -17.98 29.40
N LEU A 451 -7.42 -18.11 28.20
CA LEU A 451 -7.98 -17.47 27.00
C LEU A 451 -9.39 -17.98 26.67
N PHE A 452 -9.67 -19.27 26.78
CA PHE A 452 -11.01 -19.83 26.49
C PHE A 452 -12.05 -19.49 27.55
N ASP A 453 -11.68 -19.61 28.82
CA ASP A 453 -12.59 -19.45 29.96
C ASP A 453 -12.91 -17.98 30.17
N GLU A 454 -11.87 -17.13 30.24
CA GLU A 454 -12.07 -15.71 30.49
C GLU A 454 -12.77 -15.03 29.33
N SER A 455 -12.51 -15.42 28.07
CA SER A 455 -13.20 -14.87 26.89
C SER A 455 -14.59 -15.43 26.65
N LYS A 456 -14.95 -16.53 27.33
CA LYS A 456 -16.19 -17.29 27.11
C LYS A 456 -16.35 -17.85 25.70
N LEU A 457 -15.25 -18.01 24.95
CA LEU A 457 -15.31 -18.57 23.60
C LEU A 457 -15.93 -19.97 23.59
N HIS A 458 -15.69 -20.77 24.64
CA HIS A 458 -16.24 -22.12 24.79
C HIS A 458 -17.77 -22.15 24.97
N GLU A 459 -18.40 -21.03 25.32
CA GLU A 459 -19.86 -20.87 25.46
C GLU A 459 -20.53 -20.49 24.13
N HIS A 460 -19.76 -20.12 23.09
CA HIS A 460 -20.31 -19.72 21.81
C HIS A 460 -21.05 -20.87 21.11
N LYS A 461 -22.12 -20.58 20.36
CA LYS A 461 -22.93 -21.62 19.68
C LYS A 461 -22.12 -22.55 18.76
N GLU A 462 -21.07 -22.02 18.11
CA GLU A 462 -20.18 -22.85 17.26
C GLU A 462 -19.39 -23.87 18.08
N ALA A 463 -19.07 -23.59 19.35
CA ALA A 463 -18.46 -24.54 20.26
C ALA A 463 -19.40 -25.74 20.52
N ALA A 464 -20.68 -25.49 20.76
CA ALA A 464 -21.69 -26.53 20.94
C ALA A 464 -21.88 -27.37 19.67
N TYR A 465 -21.90 -26.72 18.51
CA TYR A 465 -21.95 -27.39 17.20
C TYR A 465 -20.77 -28.38 17.01
N PHE A 466 -19.53 -27.94 17.26
CA PHE A 466 -18.37 -28.81 17.10
C PHE A 466 -18.34 -29.99 18.08
N LYS A 467 -18.79 -29.79 19.32
CA LYS A 467 -18.97 -30.88 20.29
C LYS A 467 -19.94 -31.93 19.75
N GLU A 468 -21.08 -31.50 19.19
CA GLU A 468 -22.08 -32.42 18.66
C GLU A 468 -21.61 -33.18 17.41
N VAL A 469 -20.85 -32.52 16.53
CA VAL A 469 -20.18 -33.17 15.38
C VAL A 469 -19.29 -34.33 15.82
N LEU A 470 -18.64 -34.21 16.98
CA LEU A 470 -17.81 -35.26 17.55
C LEU A 470 -18.62 -36.32 18.30
N HIS A 471 -19.65 -35.95 19.05
CA HIS A 471 -20.55 -36.89 19.71
C HIS A 471 -21.24 -37.82 18.72
N ASN A 472 -21.62 -37.30 17.56
CA ASN A 472 -22.19 -38.08 16.46
C ASN A 472 -21.29 -39.26 16.01
N LEU A 473 -19.96 -39.12 16.10
CA LEU A 473 -19.04 -40.25 15.83
C LEU A 473 -19.14 -41.39 16.84
N VAL A 474 -19.53 -41.09 18.10
CA VAL A 474 -19.67 -42.07 19.18
C VAL A 474 -21.02 -42.78 19.09
N GLU A 475 -22.07 -42.03 18.75
CA GLU A 475 -23.44 -42.54 18.64
C GLU A 475 -23.71 -43.26 17.31
N GLU A 476 -22.79 -43.16 16.35
CA GLU A 476 -22.92 -43.70 15.00
C GLU A 476 -24.19 -43.21 14.27
N THR A 477 -24.65 -41.99 14.60
CA THR A 477 -25.80 -41.38 13.94
C THR A 477 -25.47 -41.02 12.48
N GLU A 478 -26.43 -41.15 11.56
CA GLU A 478 -26.21 -40.88 10.13
C GLU A 478 -26.18 -39.38 9.77
N LEU A 479 -26.33 -38.48 10.74
CA LEU A 479 -26.37 -37.04 10.48
C LEU A 479 -25.01 -36.53 9.97
N SER A 480 -25.01 -35.88 8.81
CA SER A 480 -23.82 -35.16 8.34
C SER A 480 -23.55 -33.93 9.21
N ALA A 481 -22.34 -33.37 9.11
CA ALA A 481 -22.01 -32.11 9.79
C ALA A 481 -22.91 -30.94 9.32
N GLU A 482 -23.39 -30.99 8.08
CA GLU A 482 -24.42 -30.08 7.56
C GLU A 482 -25.79 -30.33 8.22
N GLY A 483 -26.19 -31.59 8.37
CA GLY A 483 -27.41 -31.96 9.08
C GLY A 483 -27.43 -31.45 10.54
N ILE A 484 -26.30 -31.57 11.25
CA ILE A 484 -26.13 -31.02 12.61
C ILE A 484 -26.20 -29.49 12.60
N ALA A 485 -25.60 -28.84 11.59
CA ALA A 485 -25.60 -27.38 11.47
C ALA A 485 -27.02 -26.80 11.31
N CYS A 486 -27.90 -27.54 10.62
CA CYS A 486 -29.31 -27.21 10.41
C CYS A 486 -30.21 -27.41 11.63
N LEU A 487 -29.73 -28.08 12.69
CA LEU A 487 -30.53 -28.24 13.91
C LEU A 487 -30.83 -26.87 14.53
N SER A 488 -32.08 -26.68 14.98
CA SER A 488 -32.59 -25.39 15.49
C SER A 488 -31.75 -24.82 16.64
N LYS A 489 -31.18 -25.69 17.48
CA LYS A 489 -30.29 -25.32 18.58
C LYS A 489 -28.94 -24.70 18.15
N HIS A 490 -28.47 -24.98 16.92
CA HIS A 490 -27.18 -24.51 16.41
C HIS A 490 -27.33 -23.40 15.38
N ASN A 491 -28.19 -23.61 14.38
CA ASN A 491 -28.48 -22.67 13.29
C ASN A 491 -27.21 -22.06 12.67
N ILE A 492 -26.28 -22.92 12.26
CA ILE A 492 -25.00 -22.52 11.66
C ILE A 492 -25.19 -22.35 10.16
N LYS A 493 -25.04 -21.12 9.67
CA LYS A 493 -25.16 -20.77 8.24
C LYS A 493 -23.81 -20.62 7.53
N SER A 494 -22.72 -20.54 8.30
CA SER A 494 -21.38 -20.34 7.75
C SER A 494 -20.88 -21.60 7.03
N ILE A 495 -20.76 -21.53 5.69
CA ILE A 495 -20.19 -22.61 4.87
C ILE A 495 -18.78 -22.98 5.36
N GLY A 496 -17.99 -21.99 5.79
CA GLY A 496 -16.65 -22.23 6.32
C GLY A 496 -16.66 -23.05 7.61
N THR A 497 -17.59 -22.77 8.53
CA THR A 497 -17.75 -23.52 9.78
C THR A 497 -18.22 -24.95 9.50
N ILE A 498 -19.21 -25.13 8.60
CA ILE A 498 -19.71 -26.46 8.23
C ILE A 498 -18.59 -27.33 7.64
N LYS A 499 -17.82 -26.81 6.68
CA LYS A 499 -16.67 -27.51 6.09
C LYS A 499 -15.60 -27.88 7.13
N ALA A 500 -15.39 -27.02 8.13
CA ALA A 500 -14.48 -27.34 9.22
C ALA A 500 -15.01 -28.49 10.10
N GLY A 501 -16.32 -28.51 10.37
CA GLY A 501 -17.00 -29.61 11.07
C GLY A 501 -16.84 -30.93 10.32
N GLU A 502 -17.07 -30.94 9.01
CA GLU A 502 -16.84 -32.12 8.17
C GLU A 502 -15.39 -32.60 8.22
N LYS A 503 -14.43 -31.66 8.14
CA LYS A 503 -12.99 -31.98 8.20
C LYS A 503 -12.62 -32.57 9.56
N LEU A 504 -13.16 -32.02 10.65
CA LEU A 504 -12.98 -32.53 12.00
C LEU A 504 -13.52 -33.96 12.13
N HIS A 505 -14.78 -34.17 11.74
CA HIS A 505 -15.45 -35.47 11.76
C HIS A 505 -14.65 -36.52 10.99
N ASN A 506 -14.29 -36.21 9.74
CA ASN A 506 -13.51 -37.11 8.88
C ASN A 506 -12.12 -37.42 9.43
N LYS A 507 -11.44 -36.42 10.01
CA LYS A 507 -10.11 -36.63 10.60
C LYS A 507 -10.19 -37.52 11.83
N MET A 508 -11.17 -37.31 12.70
CA MET A 508 -11.38 -38.14 13.89
C MET A 508 -11.78 -39.58 13.52
N LYS A 509 -12.69 -39.77 12.55
CA LYS A 509 -13.04 -41.09 11.99
C LYS A 509 -11.82 -41.84 11.46
N ARG A 510 -10.94 -41.16 10.71
CA ARG A 510 -9.67 -41.75 10.23
C ARG A 510 -8.74 -42.16 11.36
N ILE A 511 -8.65 -41.38 12.43
CA ILE A 511 -7.85 -41.71 13.62
C ILE A 511 -8.41 -42.96 14.30
N GLY A 512 -9.72 -43.01 14.56
CA GLY A 512 -10.38 -44.17 15.14
C GLY A 512 -10.18 -45.45 14.32
N MET A 513 -10.36 -45.39 12.99
CA MET A 513 -10.11 -46.55 12.11
C MET A 513 -8.67 -47.06 12.18
N LYS A 514 -7.67 -46.16 12.24
CA LYS A 514 -6.26 -46.55 12.37
C LYS A 514 -5.98 -47.22 13.70
N ILE A 515 -6.52 -46.69 14.79
CA ILE A 515 -6.35 -47.26 16.13
C ILE A 515 -7.04 -48.62 16.21
N ARG A 516 -8.27 -48.75 15.70
CA ARG A 516 -9.01 -50.02 15.60
C ARG A 516 -8.19 -51.08 14.87
N LYS A 517 -7.69 -50.76 13.68
CA LYS A 517 -6.88 -51.70 12.87
C LYS A 517 -5.62 -52.14 13.62
N LYS A 518 -4.98 -51.22 14.35
CA LYS A 518 -3.81 -51.54 15.18
C LYS A 518 -4.19 -52.48 16.34
N MET A 519 -5.27 -52.18 17.06
CA MET A 519 -5.74 -52.99 18.18
C MET A 519 -6.12 -54.41 17.78
N MET A 520 -6.89 -54.56 16.70
CA MET A 520 -7.28 -55.87 16.15
C MET A 520 -6.08 -56.73 15.74
N LYS A 521 -4.92 -56.12 15.47
CA LYS A 521 -3.68 -56.82 15.13
C LYS A 521 -2.84 -57.18 16.36
N GLU A 522 -2.84 -56.32 17.37
CA GLU A 522 -1.91 -56.39 18.51
C GLU A 522 -2.52 -57.03 19.76
N LEU A 523 -3.85 -57.14 19.85
CA LEU A 523 -4.55 -57.60 21.05
C LEU A 523 -5.62 -58.65 20.70
N PRO A 524 -5.83 -59.66 21.56
CA PRO A 524 -7.00 -60.54 21.47
C PRO A 524 -8.24 -59.76 21.94
N ILE A 525 -9.04 -59.27 20.99
CA ILE A 525 -10.27 -58.50 21.29
C ILE A 525 -11.45 -59.46 21.43
N GLU A 526 -12.07 -59.48 22.61
CA GLU A 526 -13.23 -60.34 22.92
C GLU A 526 -14.50 -59.95 22.13
N ASP A 527 -14.77 -58.64 21.97
CA ASP A 527 -15.94 -58.12 21.26
C ASP A 527 -15.55 -57.06 20.19
N PRO A 528 -15.26 -57.49 18.96
CA PRO A 528 -14.89 -56.59 17.86
C PRO A 528 -16.01 -55.62 17.42
N VAL A 529 -17.26 -55.86 17.84
CA VAL A 529 -18.44 -55.06 17.48
C VAL A 529 -18.55 -53.83 18.37
N LYS A 530 -18.24 -53.95 19.67
CA LYS A 530 -18.23 -52.80 20.61
C LYS A 530 -17.00 -51.91 20.51
N LEU A 531 -15.89 -52.47 20.04
CA LEU A 531 -14.60 -51.79 19.96
C LEU A 531 -14.63 -50.39 19.28
N PRO A 532 -15.35 -50.16 18.16
CA PRO A 532 -15.43 -48.82 17.54
C PRO A 532 -16.00 -47.76 18.50
N LYS A 533 -17.11 -48.06 19.16
CA LYS A 533 -17.79 -47.14 20.07
C LYS A 533 -16.90 -46.77 21.25
N GLU A 534 -16.20 -47.74 21.82
CA GLU A 534 -15.25 -47.51 22.92
C GLU A 534 -14.06 -46.65 22.49
N ILE A 535 -13.47 -46.95 21.32
CA ILE A 535 -12.39 -46.14 20.74
C ILE A 535 -12.85 -44.70 20.54
N TYR A 536 -14.03 -44.47 19.95
CA TYR A 536 -14.52 -43.12 19.72
C TYR A 536 -14.90 -42.41 21.02
N THR A 537 -15.42 -43.12 22.03
CA THR A 537 -15.69 -42.55 23.36
C THR A 537 -14.39 -42.05 24.00
N ILE A 538 -13.33 -42.85 23.96
CA ILE A 538 -12.01 -42.44 24.50
C ILE A 538 -11.42 -41.30 23.68
N LEU A 539 -11.51 -41.34 22.34
CA LEU A 539 -11.03 -40.26 21.48
C LEU A 539 -11.75 -38.94 21.76
N LEU A 540 -13.07 -38.97 21.92
CA LEU A 540 -13.86 -37.80 22.28
C LEU A 540 -13.40 -37.23 23.62
N LYS A 541 -13.30 -38.09 24.65
CA LYS A 541 -12.84 -37.68 25.99
C LYS A 541 -11.46 -37.02 25.92
N LEU A 542 -10.48 -37.68 25.30
CA LEU A 542 -9.13 -37.15 25.15
C LEU A 542 -9.09 -35.83 24.37
N HIS A 543 -9.94 -35.68 23.36
CA HIS A 543 -9.99 -34.46 22.57
C HIS A 543 -10.61 -33.30 23.35
N LEU A 544 -11.70 -33.54 24.08
CA LEU A 544 -12.32 -32.53 24.95
C LEU A 544 -11.39 -32.11 26.10
N GLU A 545 -10.57 -33.04 26.62
CA GLU A 545 -9.52 -32.73 27.60
C GLU A 545 -8.40 -31.82 27.04
N GLU A 546 -8.19 -31.79 25.72
CA GLU A 546 -7.26 -30.84 25.08
C GLU A 546 -7.84 -29.43 24.96
N GLY A 547 -9.15 -29.23 25.21
CA GLY A 547 -9.81 -27.93 25.23
C GLY A 547 -10.11 -27.31 23.85
N PHE A 548 -9.61 -27.90 22.76
CA PHE A 548 -9.93 -27.49 21.39
C PHE A 548 -11.15 -28.25 20.87
N LEU A 549 -12.00 -27.56 20.12
CA LEU A 549 -13.27 -28.08 19.62
C LEU A 549 -13.29 -28.23 18.10
N SER A 550 -12.67 -27.32 17.35
CA SER A 550 -12.66 -27.36 15.88
C SER A 550 -11.36 -27.93 15.28
N LEU A 551 -10.32 -28.14 16.10
CA LEU A 551 -8.96 -28.49 15.65
C LEU A 551 -8.40 -29.72 16.37
N ILE A 552 -7.88 -30.69 15.60
CA ILE A 552 -7.09 -31.81 16.16
C ILE A 552 -5.60 -31.43 16.17
N LEU A 553 -5.03 -31.36 17.38
CA LEU A 553 -3.65 -30.97 17.62
C LEU A 553 -2.60 -31.92 17.00
N PRO A 554 -1.39 -31.40 16.69
CA PRO A 554 -0.26 -32.24 16.31
C PRO A 554 0.04 -33.30 17.36
N GLY A 555 0.29 -34.53 16.91
CA GLY A 555 0.60 -35.66 17.78
C GLY A 555 -0.59 -36.29 18.50
N PHE A 556 -1.81 -35.74 18.38
CA PHE A 556 -3.01 -36.30 19.03
C PHE A 556 -3.20 -37.79 18.70
N GLN A 557 -3.11 -38.18 17.43
CA GLN A 557 -3.24 -39.58 17.02
C GLN A 557 -2.25 -40.50 17.76
N LYS A 558 -0.99 -40.05 17.95
CA LYS A 558 0.04 -40.85 18.62
C LYS A 558 -0.29 -41.00 20.11
N ARG A 559 -0.68 -39.91 20.78
CA ARG A 559 -1.10 -39.90 22.19
C ARG A 559 -2.33 -40.78 22.41
N ALA A 560 -3.37 -40.56 21.62
CA ALA A 560 -4.60 -41.33 21.68
C ALA A 560 -4.36 -42.82 21.42
N SER A 561 -3.54 -43.17 20.42
CA SER A 561 -3.18 -44.56 20.16
C SER A 561 -2.44 -45.18 21.34
N ALA A 562 -1.49 -44.48 21.97
CA ALA A 562 -0.76 -45.01 23.12
C ALA A 562 -1.68 -45.22 24.33
N PHE A 563 -2.52 -44.23 24.64
CA PHE A 563 -3.48 -44.29 25.74
C PHE A 563 -4.47 -45.45 25.55
N ILE A 564 -5.14 -45.50 24.39
CA ILE A 564 -6.11 -46.57 24.09
C ILE A 564 -5.44 -47.94 24.12
N THR A 565 -4.24 -48.12 23.53
CA THR A 565 -3.55 -49.41 23.61
C THR A 565 -3.19 -49.78 25.06
N SER A 566 -2.84 -48.83 25.93
CA SER A 566 -2.61 -49.13 27.35
C SER A 566 -3.90 -49.49 28.10
N THR A 567 -5.01 -48.80 27.82
CA THR A 567 -6.30 -49.03 28.48
C THR A 567 -6.87 -50.42 28.20
N PHE A 568 -6.60 -51.01 27.03
CA PHE A 568 -7.07 -52.34 26.66
C PHE A 568 -6.06 -53.46 26.95
N LYS A 569 -4.86 -53.11 27.45
CA LYS A 569 -3.86 -54.08 27.92
C LYS A 569 -3.91 -54.29 29.43
N ALA A 570 -4.31 -53.25 30.16
CA ALA A 570 -4.64 -53.31 31.58
C ALA A 570 -6.00 -53.99 31.74
#